data_AF-A0A954ILX2-F1
#
_entry.id   AF-A0A954ILX2-F1
#
_cell.length_a   1.000
_cell.length_b   1.000
_cell.length_c   1.000
_cell.angle_alpha   90.00
_cell.angle_beta   90.00
_cell.angle_gamma   90.00
#
_symmetry.space_group_name_H-M   'P 1'
#
loop_
_entity.id
_entity.type
_entity.pdbx_description
1 polymer ?
#
loop_
_entity_poly.entity_id
_entity_poly.type
_entity_poly.pdbx_seq_one_letter_code
_entity_poly.pdbx_strand_id
1 'polypeptide(L)'
;LELSSQNIKTHYTVTVSYDTSEPVTEETGDGLRMTRRYYRIAPTDGRSDAAESQSRMLLRSPCVVTAGDVIEVELEITADDAAEYVLVEDHKPAGFEPLERNSGHIGFSAAYRWQRRPEQVYREFHHERVSFYLPYVSGQPKTLTYRMRAETPAVSVTALPASAVAMYAPEQSAMTRETVFRVDQ
;
A
#
# COMPACT_ATOMS: atom_id res chain seq x y z
N LEU A 1 -38.36 10.17 -10.44
CA LEU A 1 -39.08 9.40 -11.47
C LEU A 1 -40.06 8.50 -10.75
N GLU A 2 -41.37 8.80 -10.82
CA GLU A 2 -42.39 7.94 -10.23
C GLU A 2 -42.48 6.65 -11.04
N LEU A 3 -42.02 5.55 -10.44
CA LEU A 3 -42.20 4.21 -10.97
C LEU A 3 -43.39 3.59 -10.26
N SER A 4 -44.56 3.68 -10.90
CA SER A 4 -45.71 2.85 -10.56
C SER A 4 -45.42 1.43 -11.06
N SER A 5 -45.16 0.49 -10.16
CA SER A 5 -45.13 -0.93 -10.51
C SER A 5 -45.85 -1.78 -9.45
N GLN A 6 -46.51 -2.82 -9.95
CA GLN A 6 -47.35 -3.76 -9.20
C GLN A 6 -46.57 -4.46 -8.07
N ASN A 7 -47.29 -4.95 -7.06
CA ASN A 7 -46.85 -5.65 -5.81
C ASN A 7 -45.75 -6.72 -5.98
N ILE A 8 -44.54 -6.34 -6.37
CA ILE A 8 -43.32 -7.16 -6.39
C ILE A 8 -42.22 -6.32 -5.74
N LYS A 9 -41.62 -6.84 -4.67
CA LYS A 9 -40.49 -6.17 -4.00
C LYS A 9 -39.33 -6.03 -4.98
N THR A 10 -38.96 -4.79 -5.27
CA THR A 10 -37.81 -4.44 -6.10
C THR A 10 -36.73 -3.86 -5.20
N HIS A 11 -35.53 -4.42 -5.27
CA HIS A 11 -34.35 -3.89 -4.59
C HIS A 11 -33.52 -3.10 -5.61
N TYR A 12 -33.03 -1.92 -5.20
CA TYR A 12 -32.12 -1.11 -5.99
C TYR A 12 -30.93 -0.70 -5.12
N THR A 13 -29.78 -0.54 -5.77
CA THR A 13 -28.55 -0.03 -5.15
C THR A 13 -28.08 1.16 -5.99
N VAL A 14 -27.68 2.24 -5.32
CA VAL A 14 -27.07 3.40 -5.96
C VAL A 14 -25.66 3.55 -5.42
N THR A 15 -24.68 3.63 -6.33
CA THR A 15 -23.27 3.83 -6.00
C THR A 15 -22.83 5.16 -6.60
N VAL A 16 -22.16 6.00 -5.80
CA VAL A 16 -21.60 7.28 -6.23
C VAL A 16 -20.11 7.30 -5.88
N SER A 17 -19.28 7.75 -6.82
CA SER A 17 -17.83 7.89 -6.65
C SER A 17 -17.43 9.31 -7.05
N TYR A 18 -16.59 9.96 -6.25
CA TYR A 18 -16.11 11.32 -6.47
C TYR A 18 -14.70 11.48 -5.90
N ASP A 19 -13.92 12.39 -6.46
CA ASP A 19 -12.59 12.76 -5.97
C ASP A 19 -12.66 14.08 -5.19
N THR A 20 -11.91 14.16 -4.09
CA THR A 20 -11.81 15.35 -3.25
C THR A 20 -10.54 16.12 -3.54
N SER A 21 -10.60 17.45 -3.54
CA SER A 21 -9.40 18.30 -3.63
C SER A 21 -8.69 18.50 -2.30
N GLU A 22 -9.33 18.11 -1.19
CA GLU A 22 -8.76 18.21 0.15
C GLU A 22 -7.82 17.03 0.41
N PRO A 23 -6.64 17.26 1.00
CA PRO A 23 -5.70 16.19 1.26
C PRO A 23 -6.20 15.28 2.39
N VAL A 24 -6.00 13.97 2.24
CA VAL A 24 -6.28 13.00 3.31
C VAL A 24 -5.17 13.09 4.35
N THR A 25 -5.44 13.73 5.49
CA THR A 25 -4.42 13.99 6.53
C THR A 25 -4.32 12.90 7.59
N GLU A 26 -5.35 12.07 7.72
CA GLU A 26 -5.45 11.04 8.76
C GLU A 26 -5.67 9.66 8.14
N GLU A 27 -5.28 8.62 8.88
CA GLU A 27 -5.60 7.24 8.54
C GLU A 27 -7.06 6.97 8.92
N THR A 28 -7.85 6.44 7.99
CA THR A 28 -9.26 6.12 8.20
C THR A 28 -9.49 4.63 7.97
N GLY A 29 -10.43 4.03 8.69
CA GLY A 29 -10.82 2.66 8.40
C GLY A 29 -12.04 2.21 9.19
N ASP A 30 -12.78 1.28 8.60
CA ASP A 30 -13.91 0.57 9.18
C ASP A 30 -13.61 -0.93 9.03
N GLY A 31 -13.57 -1.69 10.13
CA GLY A 31 -13.15 -3.10 10.18
C GLY A 31 -11.67 -3.38 9.86
N LEU A 32 -11.02 -2.61 9.00
CA LEU A 32 -9.60 -2.68 8.67
C LEU A 32 -8.85 -1.45 9.21
N ARG A 33 -7.56 -1.62 9.49
CA ARG A 33 -6.63 -0.51 9.77
C ARG A 33 -5.35 -0.71 9.00
N MET A 34 -4.85 0.38 8.41
CA MET A 34 -3.63 0.35 7.64
C MET A 34 -2.75 1.55 7.95
N THR A 35 -1.45 1.31 8.09
CA THR A 35 -0.44 2.37 8.22
C THR A 35 0.60 2.22 7.12
N ARG A 36 1.08 3.36 6.59
CA ARG A 36 2.11 3.40 5.55
C ARG A 36 3.33 4.16 6.07
N ARG A 37 4.50 3.55 5.96
CA ARG A 37 5.78 4.14 6.36
C ARG A 37 6.77 4.05 5.21
N TYR A 38 7.64 5.05 5.12
CA TYR A 38 8.69 5.11 4.12
C TYR A 38 10.05 5.13 4.78
N TYR A 39 10.97 4.36 4.24
CA TYR A 39 12.34 4.29 4.72
C TYR A 39 13.30 4.50 3.56
N ARG A 40 14.24 5.43 3.68
CA ARG A 40 15.37 5.48 2.77
C ARG A 40 16.35 4.37 3.13
N ILE A 41 16.77 3.61 2.13
CA ILE A 41 17.74 2.53 2.26
C ILE A 41 19.12 3.06 1.93
N ALA A 42 20.07 2.90 2.86
CA ALA A 42 21.45 3.26 2.60
C ALA A 42 22.05 2.45 1.43
N PRO A 43 22.85 3.07 0.55
CA PRO A 43 23.55 2.34 -0.52
C PRO A 43 24.38 1.21 0.08
N THR A 44 24.33 0.04 -0.54
CA THR A 44 25.21 -1.07 -0.14
C THR A 44 26.56 -0.87 -0.80
N ASP A 45 27.57 -0.46 -0.04
CA ASP A 45 28.96 -0.56 -0.48
C ASP A 45 29.24 -2.05 -0.70
N GLY A 46 29.50 -2.44 -1.95
CA GLY A 46 29.51 -3.83 -2.45
C GLY A 46 30.59 -4.76 -1.88
N ARG A 47 30.72 -4.84 -0.55
CA ARG A 47 31.78 -5.56 0.16
C ARG A 47 31.32 -6.45 1.31
N SER A 48 30.03 -6.78 1.39
CA SER A 48 29.58 -7.81 2.33
C SER A 48 28.40 -8.60 1.79
N ASP A 49 28.59 -9.91 1.65
CA ASP A 49 27.56 -10.95 1.49
C ASP A 49 26.63 -11.08 2.73
N ALA A 50 26.41 -9.98 3.46
CA ALA A 50 25.48 -9.89 4.57
C ALA A 50 24.26 -9.11 4.10
N ALA A 51 23.31 -9.82 3.50
CA ALA A 51 22.05 -9.30 2.97
C ALA A 51 21.11 -8.66 4.03
N GLU A 52 21.55 -8.46 5.28
CA GLU A 52 20.67 -8.20 6.43
C GLU A 52 20.98 -6.95 7.26
N SER A 53 21.99 -6.14 6.91
CA SER A 53 22.29 -4.89 7.65
C SER A 53 22.25 -3.64 6.76
N GLN A 54 21.26 -3.55 5.86
CA GLN A 54 20.97 -2.27 5.21
C GLN A 54 20.34 -1.32 6.23
N SER A 55 21.00 -0.19 6.49
CA SER A 55 20.47 0.84 7.39
C SER A 55 19.21 1.47 6.77
N ARG A 56 18.08 1.37 7.48
CA ARG A 56 16.80 1.99 7.13
C ARG A 56 16.66 3.31 7.88
N MET A 57 16.40 4.40 7.17
CA MET A 57 16.12 5.70 7.78
C MET A 57 14.66 6.08 7.55
N LEU A 58 13.87 6.18 8.61
CA LEU A 58 12.46 6.58 8.54
C LEU A 58 12.35 8.00 7.96
N LEU A 59 11.54 8.15 6.92
CA LEU A 59 11.19 9.43 6.32
C LEU A 59 9.90 9.97 6.94
N ARG A 60 9.86 11.29 7.19
CA ARG A 60 8.67 12.00 7.65
C ARG A 60 8.21 12.97 6.57
N SER A 61 6.89 13.15 6.44
CA SER A 61 6.32 14.12 5.49
C SER A 61 6.67 15.56 5.92
N PRO A 62 7.13 16.44 4.99
CA PRO A 62 7.51 16.14 3.62
C PRO A 62 8.82 15.33 3.57
N CYS A 63 8.79 14.20 2.86
CA CYS A 63 9.92 13.30 2.68
C CYS A 63 10.93 13.90 1.69
N VAL A 64 12.11 14.28 2.18
CA VAL A 64 13.19 14.81 1.33
C VAL A 64 14.11 13.67 0.91
N VAL A 65 14.22 13.45 -0.40
CA VAL A 65 15.05 12.41 -1.02
C VAL A 65 15.79 12.99 -2.23
N THR A 66 16.84 12.30 -2.69
CA THR A 66 17.57 12.66 -3.91
C THR A 66 17.24 11.69 -5.03
N ALA A 67 17.27 12.15 -6.29
CA ALA A 67 17.16 11.25 -7.44
C ALA A 67 18.21 10.13 -7.37
N GLY A 68 17.77 8.89 -7.53
CA GLY A 68 18.56 7.67 -7.35
C GLY A 68 18.42 7.01 -5.97
N ASP A 69 17.87 7.70 -4.96
CA ASP A 69 17.60 7.11 -3.65
C ASP A 69 16.65 5.91 -3.78
N VAL A 70 16.94 4.86 -3.01
CA VAL A 70 16.05 3.70 -2.85
C VAL A 70 15.20 3.89 -1.61
N ILE A 71 13.88 3.87 -1.81
CA ILE A 71 12.87 3.99 -0.77
C ILE A 71 12.19 2.63 -0.62
N GLU A 72 12.19 2.11 0.60
CA GLU A 72 11.35 0.98 0.98
C GLU A 72 10.04 1.50 1.55
N VAL A 73 8.94 1.00 0.98
CA VAL A 73 7.59 1.26 1.45
C VAL A 73 7.17 0.08 2.31
N GLU A 74 6.63 0.38 3.48
CA GLU A 74 6.12 -0.57 4.45
C GLU A 74 4.65 -0.26 4.72
N LEU A 75 3.78 -1.20 4.38
CA LEU A 75 2.36 -1.14 4.65
C LEU A 75 2.06 -2.17 5.74
N GLU A 76 1.52 -1.72 6.87
CA GLU A 76 1.11 -2.58 7.96
C GLU A 76 -0.41 -2.58 8.02
N ILE A 77 -1.02 -3.75 7.83
CA ILE A 77 -2.47 -3.92 7.82
C ILE A 77 -2.90 -4.84 8.95
N THR A 78 -4.00 -4.48 9.61
CA THR A 78 -4.69 -5.25 10.64
C THR A 78 -6.18 -5.23 10.38
N ALA A 79 -6.89 -6.19 10.93
CA ALA A 79 -8.34 -6.23 10.90
C ALA A 79 -8.88 -6.44 12.31
N ASP A 80 -9.93 -5.70 12.67
CA ASP A 80 -10.61 -5.83 13.97
C ASP A 80 -11.28 -7.21 14.06
N ASP A 81 -11.93 -7.63 12.97
CA ASP A 81 -12.48 -8.97 12.75
C ASP A 81 -11.73 -9.70 11.62
N ALA A 82 -11.98 -11.00 11.48
CA ALA A 82 -11.40 -11.80 10.39
C ALA A 82 -11.88 -11.30 9.01
N ALA A 83 -10.97 -10.74 8.22
CA ALA A 83 -11.23 -10.29 6.86
C ALA A 83 -10.62 -11.25 5.82
N GLU A 84 -11.44 -11.72 4.89
CA GLU A 84 -11.01 -12.60 3.80
C GLU A 84 -10.87 -11.85 2.49
N TYR A 85 -9.91 -12.27 1.66
CA TYR A 85 -9.68 -11.70 0.32
C TYR A 85 -9.55 -10.17 0.35
N VAL A 86 -8.50 -9.69 1.02
CA VAL A 86 -8.23 -8.26 1.14
C VAL A 86 -7.34 -7.81 -0.02
N LEU A 87 -7.79 -6.81 -0.75
CA LEU A 87 -7.01 -6.10 -1.75
C LEU A 87 -6.41 -4.87 -1.12
N VAL A 88 -5.08 -4.74 -1.19
CA VAL A 88 -4.36 -3.52 -0.82
C VAL A 88 -3.79 -2.90 -2.08
N GLU A 89 -4.11 -1.63 -2.34
CA GLU A 89 -3.57 -0.86 -3.46
C GLU A 89 -2.77 0.32 -2.96
N ASP A 90 -1.53 0.42 -3.42
CA ASP A 90 -0.65 1.51 -3.07
C ASP A 90 -0.18 2.29 -4.30
N HIS A 91 -0.69 3.51 -4.44
CA HIS A 91 -0.28 4.42 -5.51
C HIS A 91 1.11 4.99 -5.23
N LYS A 92 1.97 4.89 -6.24
CA LYS A 92 3.32 5.45 -6.19
C LYS A 92 3.24 6.96 -6.46
N PRO A 93 4.03 7.79 -5.74
CA PRO A 93 4.20 9.17 -6.13
C PRO A 93 4.80 9.27 -7.54
N ALA A 94 4.45 10.34 -8.27
CA ALA A 94 4.95 10.55 -9.62
C ALA A 94 6.49 10.64 -9.64
N GLY A 95 7.13 10.04 -10.66
CA GLY A 95 8.59 10.01 -10.78
C GLY A 95 9.27 8.95 -9.91
N PHE A 96 8.51 8.03 -9.30
CA PHE A 96 9.04 6.87 -8.57
C PHE A 96 8.71 5.56 -9.28
N GLU A 97 9.71 4.70 -9.43
CA GLU A 97 9.59 3.42 -10.13
C GLU A 97 9.92 2.24 -9.21
N PRO A 98 9.18 1.12 -9.26
CA PRO A 98 9.47 -0.04 -8.44
C PRO A 98 10.80 -0.70 -8.89
N LEU A 99 11.61 -1.13 -7.92
CA LEU A 99 12.86 -1.84 -8.22
C LEU A 99 12.58 -3.25 -8.75
N GLU A 100 11.56 -3.88 -8.20
CA GLU A 100 11.10 -5.20 -8.63
C GLU A 100 10.06 -5.06 -9.73
N ARG A 101 10.21 -5.82 -10.82
CA ARG A 101 9.28 -5.77 -11.96
C ARG A 101 8.44 -7.04 -12.13
N ASN A 102 8.78 -8.09 -11.40
CA ASN A 102 8.11 -9.38 -11.54
C ASN A 102 6.97 -9.46 -10.52
N SER A 103 5.74 -9.51 -11.01
CA SER A 103 4.57 -9.90 -10.21
C SER A 103 4.71 -11.35 -9.75
N GLY A 104 4.18 -11.68 -8.57
CA GLY A 104 4.28 -13.04 -8.04
C GLY A 104 3.90 -13.17 -6.58
N HIS A 105 3.96 -14.41 -6.09
CA HIS A 105 3.72 -14.71 -4.69
C HIS A 105 4.92 -14.31 -3.83
N ILE A 106 4.65 -13.52 -2.79
CA ILE A 106 5.61 -13.12 -1.76
C ILE A 106 5.15 -13.64 -0.38
N GLY A 107 6.09 -13.80 0.54
CA GLY A 107 5.79 -14.06 1.96
C GLY A 107 5.71 -12.76 2.76
N PHE A 108 5.08 -12.81 3.93
CA PHE A 108 4.88 -11.65 4.82
C PHE A 108 6.13 -11.11 5.52
N SER A 109 7.30 -11.77 5.41
CA SER A 109 8.63 -11.18 5.63
C SER A 109 9.73 -12.22 5.33
N ALA A 110 10.98 -11.76 5.21
CA ALA A 110 12.15 -12.64 5.15
C ALA A 110 12.31 -13.51 6.42
N ALA A 111 11.83 -13.05 7.58
CA ALA A 111 11.95 -13.77 8.86
C ALA A 111 11.09 -15.03 8.94
N TYR A 112 10.06 -15.17 8.09
CA TYR A 112 9.14 -16.31 8.09
C TYR A 112 9.37 -17.31 6.94
N ARG A 113 10.54 -17.27 6.27
CA ARG A 113 10.91 -18.20 5.18
C ARG A 113 10.84 -19.69 5.54
N TRP A 114 10.85 -20.04 6.82
CA TRP A 114 10.87 -21.43 7.33
C TRP A 114 9.50 -22.01 7.71
N GLN A 115 8.40 -21.25 7.65
CA GLN A 115 7.07 -21.78 7.97
C GLN A 115 6.47 -22.52 6.76
N ARG A 116 5.98 -23.74 7.00
CA ARG A 116 5.49 -24.71 5.99
C ARG A 116 4.21 -24.30 5.25
N ARG A 117 3.66 -23.13 5.54
CA ARG A 117 2.57 -22.48 4.80
C ARG A 117 2.78 -20.96 4.84
N PRO A 118 3.65 -20.39 3.99
CA PRO A 118 3.65 -18.95 3.84
C PRO A 118 2.25 -18.59 3.37
N GLU A 119 1.50 -17.82 4.15
CA GLU A 119 0.31 -17.17 3.62
C GLU A 119 0.77 -16.38 2.38
N GLN A 120 0.34 -16.82 1.20
CA GLN A 120 0.90 -16.33 -0.04
C GLN A 120 0.17 -15.05 -0.42
N VAL A 121 0.84 -13.91 -0.24
CA VAL A 121 0.37 -12.65 -0.82
C VAL A 121 0.73 -12.67 -2.28
N TYR A 122 -0.23 -12.43 -3.15
CA TYR A 122 0.09 -12.17 -4.56
C TYR A 122 0.35 -10.67 -4.71
N ARG A 123 1.49 -10.29 -5.28
CA ARG A 123 1.86 -8.89 -5.52
C ARG A 123 1.93 -8.62 -7.02
N GLU A 124 1.32 -7.53 -7.45
CA GLU A 124 1.36 -7.02 -8.81
C GLU A 124 1.98 -5.63 -8.87
N PHE A 125 2.90 -5.44 -9.82
CA PHE A 125 3.46 -4.13 -10.12
C PHE A 125 2.76 -3.53 -11.34
N HIS A 126 2.10 -2.40 -11.12
CA HIS A 126 1.53 -1.57 -12.17
C HIS A 126 2.39 -0.31 -12.35
N HIS A 127 2.20 0.40 -13.45
CA HIS A 127 2.92 1.65 -13.71
C HIS A 127 2.61 2.70 -12.62
N GLU A 128 1.33 2.93 -12.28
CA GLU A 128 0.96 3.92 -11.25
C GLU A 128 0.91 3.37 -9.81
N ARG A 129 0.72 2.07 -9.61
CA ARG A 129 0.48 1.47 -8.28
C ARG A 129 1.13 0.11 -8.06
N VAL A 130 1.11 -0.35 -6.82
CA VAL A 130 1.46 -1.73 -6.44
C VAL A 130 0.24 -2.33 -5.74
N SER A 131 -0.21 -3.49 -6.20
CA SER A 131 -1.40 -4.16 -5.65
C SER A 131 -0.97 -5.43 -4.93
N PHE A 132 -1.54 -5.68 -3.75
CA PHE A 132 -1.33 -6.88 -2.96
C PHE A 132 -2.67 -7.57 -2.71
N TYR A 133 -2.73 -8.87 -2.97
CA TYR A 133 -3.90 -9.71 -2.71
C TYR A 133 -3.59 -10.62 -1.54
N LEU A 134 -4.21 -10.34 -0.41
CA LEU A 134 -4.06 -11.09 0.81
C LEU A 134 -5.24 -12.05 0.94
N PRO A 135 -5.02 -13.36 1.11
CA PRO A 135 -6.13 -14.30 1.27
C PRO A 135 -6.90 -14.06 2.57
N TYR A 136 -6.22 -13.54 3.60
CA TYR A 136 -6.76 -13.40 4.93
C TYR A 136 -6.01 -12.32 5.70
N VAL A 137 -6.70 -11.53 6.52
CA VAL A 137 -6.16 -10.59 7.51
C VAL A 137 -6.99 -10.73 8.79
N SER A 138 -6.34 -10.67 9.95
CA SER A 138 -7.01 -10.74 11.25
C SER A 138 -6.27 -9.85 12.25
N GLY A 139 -6.57 -10.00 13.54
CA GLY A 139 -5.99 -9.17 14.60
C GLY A 139 -4.46 -9.22 14.74
N GLN A 140 -3.73 -10.07 14.00
CA GLN A 140 -2.27 -9.98 13.92
C GLN A 140 -1.83 -9.08 12.75
N PRO A 141 -1.02 -8.04 13.01
CA PRO A 141 -0.52 -7.17 11.95
C PRO A 141 0.24 -7.93 10.88
N LYS A 142 -0.08 -7.63 9.62
CA LYS A 142 0.62 -8.14 8.45
C LYS A 142 1.38 -7.01 7.79
N THR A 143 2.67 -7.24 7.56
CA THR A 143 3.55 -6.26 6.93
C THR A 143 3.77 -6.63 5.47
N LEU A 144 3.52 -5.68 4.59
CA LEU A 144 3.78 -5.76 3.16
C LEU A 144 4.89 -4.76 2.84
N THR A 145 5.90 -5.20 2.09
CA THR A 145 6.99 -4.32 1.70
C THR A 145 7.27 -4.39 0.21
N TYR A 146 7.69 -3.26 -0.35
CA TYR A 146 8.29 -3.19 -1.67
C TYR A 146 9.27 -2.02 -1.71
N ARG A 147 10.15 -2.03 -2.71
CA ARG A 147 11.13 -0.95 -2.91
C ARG A 147 10.85 -0.21 -4.20
N MET A 148 11.00 1.09 -4.15
CA MET A 148 10.94 2.00 -5.30
C MET A 148 12.15 2.93 -5.30
N ARG A 149 12.48 3.47 -6.47
CA ARG A 149 13.55 4.43 -6.68
C ARG A 149 12.96 5.78 -7.06
N ALA A 150 13.49 6.85 -6.51
CA ALA A 150 13.20 8.19 -7.01
C ALA A 150 13.96 8.40 -8.33
N GLU A 151 13.27 8.61 -9.45
CA GLU A 151 13.88 8.75 -10.77
C GLU A 151 13.92 10.20 -11.25
N THR A 152 12.82 10.94 -11.04
CA THR A 152 12.67 12.30 -11.59
C THR A 152 12.69 13.36 -10.47
N PRO A 153 13.59 14.35 -10.51
CA PRO A 153 13.58 15.48 -9.59
C PRO A 153 12.26 16.27 -9.65
N ALA A 154 11.76 16.69 -8.49
CA ALA A 154 10.51 17.43 -8.36
C ALA A 154 10.47 18.25 -7.07
N VAL A 155 9.95 19.47 -7.16
CA VAL A 155 9.80 20.38 -6.01
C VAL A 155 8.84 19.80 -4.96
N SER A 156 7.75 19.19 -5.42
CA SER A 156 6.78 18.49 -4.59
C SER A 156 5.99 17.49 -5.41
N VAL A 157 5.87 16.26 -4.93
CA VAL A 157 4.93 15.25 -5.45
C VAL A 157 4.21 14.59 -4.29
N THR A 158 2.93 14.28 -4.46
CA THR A 158 2.12 13.64 -3.42
C THR A 158 1.98 12.16 -3.73
N ALA A 159 2.24 11.32 -2.73
CA ALA A 159 1.81 9.94 -2.73
C ALA A 159 0.37 9.89 -2.20
N LEU A 160 -0.54 9.42 -3.05
CA LEU A 160 -1.94 9.22 -2.68
C LEU A 160 -2.06 8.20 -1.54
N PRO A 161 -3.17 8.23 -0.77
CA PRO A 161 -3.49 7.20 0.21
C PRO A 161 -3.32 5.81 -0.36
N ALA A 162 -2.66 4.93 0.39
CA ALA A 162 -2.82 3.50 0.17
C ALA A 162 -4.23 3.12 0.64
N SER A 163 -4.89 2.22 -0.09
CA SER A 163 -6.22 1.73 0.25
C SER A 163 -6.20 0.23 0.49
N ALA A 164 -7.05 -0.25 1.39
CA ALA A 164 -7.28 -1.65 1.65
C ALA A 164 -8.78 -1.91 1.71
N VAL A 165 -9.26 -2.95 1.03
CA VAL A 165 -10.68 -3.31 1.00
C VAL A 165 -10.82 -4.83 1.06
N ALA A 166 -11.72 -5.33 1.90
CA ALA A 166 -12.14 -6.72 1.83
C ALA A 166 -13.08 -6.91 0.63
N MET A 167 -12.68 -7.70 -0.36
CA MET A 167 -13.36 -7.76 -1.66
C MET A 167 -14.82 -8.23 -1.57
N TYR A 168 -15.16 -9.03 -0.55
CA TYR A 168 -16.50 -9.58 -0.34
C TYR A 168 -17.27 -8.91 0.81
N ALA A 169 -16.65 -7.97 1.51
CA ALA A 169 -17.24 -7.20 2.59
C ALA A 169 -16.69 -5.76 2.51
N PRO A 170 -17.06 -4.98 1.47
CA PRO A 170 -16.43 -3.69 1.15
C PRO A 170 -16.65 -2.61 2.21
N GLU A 171 -17.60 -2.79 3.13
CA GLU A 171 -17.71 -2.01 4.36
C GLU A 171 -16.43 -2.10 5.21
N GLN A 172 -15.73 -3.22 5.15
CA GLN A 172 -14.41 -3.37 5.74
C GLN A 172 -13.35 -2.76 4.81
N SER A 173 -12.91 -1.55 5.15
CA SER A 173 -11.98 -0.77 4.35
C SER A 173 -11.03 0.06 5.21
N ALA A 174 -9.88 0.40 4.67
CA ALA A 174 -8.94 1.34 5.28
C ALA A 174 -8.25 2.19 4.22
N MET A 175 -7.88 3.41 4.60
CA MET A 175 -7.06 4.32 3.82
C MET A 175 -6.00 4.95 4.70
N THR A 176 -4.81 5.16 4.16
CA THR A 176 -3.76 5.89 4.86
C THR A 176 -3.87 7.38 4.60
N ARG A 177 -3.14 8.17 5.38
CA ARG A 177 -2.88 9.57 5.00
C ARG A 177 -2.05 9.67 3.71
N GLU A 178 -2.12 10.83 3.09
CA GLU A 178 -1.20 11.26 2.03
C GLU A 178 0.20 11.53 2.58
N THR A 179 1.21 11.39 1.71
CA THR A 179 2.59 11.76 2.04
C THR A 179 3.18 12.61 0.93
N VAL A 180 3.77 13.75 1.31
CA VAL A 180 4.43 14.65 0.37
C VAL A 180 5.89 14.25 0.25
N PHE A 181 6.40 14.20 -0.97
CA PHE A 181 7.81 14.02 -1.29
C PHE A 181 8.38 15.27 -1.95
N ARG A 182 9.63 15.58 -1.62
CA ARG A 182 10.48 16.50 -2.36
C ARG A 182 11.68 15.71 -2.87
N VAL A 183 11.93 15.78 -4.17
CA VAL A 183 13.01 15.04 -4.84
C VAL A 183 14.03 16.05 -5.35
N ASP A 184 15.15 16.15 -4.64
CA ASP A 184 16.28 16.98 -5.04
C ASP A 184 17.11 16.28 -6.14
N GLN A 185 17.96 17.05 -6.83
CA GLN A 185 18.85 16.55 -7.90
C GLN A 185 20.02 15.73 -7.36
#